data_AF-A0A2D9G7I1-F1
#
_entry.id   AF-A0A2D9G7I1-F1
#
_cell.length_a   1.000
_cell.length_b   1.000
_cell.length_c   1.000
_cell.angle_alpha   90.00
_cell.angle_beta   90.00
_cell.angle_gamma   90.00
#
_symmetry.space_group_name_H-M   'P 1'
#
loop_
_entity.id
_entity.type
_entity.pdbx_description
1 polymer ?
#
loop_
_entity_poly.entity_id
_entity_poly.type
_entity_poly.pdbx_seq_one_letter_code
_entity_poly.pdbx_strand_id
1 'polypeptide(L)'
;MVEDNSRWVSGQPMPMLNRPVVISITQVELVSKYFKQGMLWYWGSDPNCVGNKMRTMRCNEPGIEPEGNEAELLDWVSRYGAQSTLLVDCRESIGMPLTVTPLLELLLGMPCPVLAIVDNVNGSNPFPAWTPC
;
A
#
# COMPACT_ATOMS: atom_id res chain seq x y z
N MET A 1 -35.95 3.91 -19.95
CA MET A 1 -35.30 2.68 -19.49
C MET A 1 -34.06 3.11 -18.74
N VAL A 2 -33.93 2.67 -17.50
CA VAL A 2 -32.84 3.01 -16.57
C VAL A 2 -31.67 2.10 -16.91
N GLU A 3 -30.51 2.65 -17.26
CA GLU A 3 -29.24 1.93 -17.14
C GLU A 3 -28.50 2.50 -15.94
N ASP A 4 -28.81 1.91 -14.79
CA ASP A 4 -28.04 2.01 -13.56
C ASP A 4 -26.70 1.29 -13.82
N ASN A 5 -25.66 2.08 -14.08
CA ASN A 5 -24.30 1.58 -14.30
C ASN A 5 -23.55 1.32 -12.98
N SER A 6 -24.29 1.13 -11.87
CA SER A 6 -23.75 0.82 -10.54
C SER A 6 -23.42 -0.68 -10.41
N ARG A 7 -22.91 -1.30 -11.48
CA ARG A 7 -22.47 -2.70 -11.42
C ARG A 7 -21.10 -2.75 -10.76
N TRP A 8 -21.12 -2.93 -9.44
CA TRP A 8 -20.03 -3.62 -8.74
C TRP A 8 -19.70 -4.88 -9.54
N VAL A 9 -18.56 -4.92 -10.22
CA VAL A 9 -18.10 -6.12 -10.91
C VAL A 9 -17.66 -7.10 -9.83
N SER A 10 -18.54 -8.04 -9.50
CA SER A 10 -18.25 -9.15 -8.59
C SER A 10 -16.97 -9.86 -9.01
N GLY A 11 -16.00 -9.99 -8.10
CA GLY A 11 -14.82 -10.85 -8.28
C GLY A 11 -13.48 -10.15 -8.47
N GLN A 12 -13.38 -8.82 -8.44
CA GLN A 12 -12.07 -8.15 -8.52
C GLN A 12 -11.36 -8.13 -7.15
N PRO A 13 -10.03 -8.31 -7.12
CA PRO A 13 -9.25 -8.27 -5.87
C PRO A 13 -9.38 -6.89 -5.23
N MET A 14 -9.96 -6.80 -4.05
CA MET A 14 -10.06 -5.56 -3.28
C MET A 14 -9.09 -5.60 -2.10
N PRO A 15 -8.40 -4.49 -1.78
CA PRO A 15 -7.62 -4.39 -0.56
C PRO A 15 -8.51 -4.66 0.65
N MET A 16 -8.21 -5.73 1.38
CA MET A 16 -8.89 -6.11 2.62
C MET A 16 -7.84 -6.52 3.65
N LEU A 17 -8.27 -6.65 4.91
CA LEU A 17 -7.42 -7.18 5.97
C LEU A 17 -6.83 -8.52 5.56
N ASN A 18 -5.51 -8.68 5.75
CA ASN A 18 -4.73 -9.87 5.40
C ASN A 18 -4.83 -10.26 3.91
N ARG A 19 -5.30 -9.35 3.04
CA ARG A 19 -5.40 -9.56 1.59
C ARG A 19 -4.85 -8.32 0.87
N PRO A 20 -3.52 -8.13 0.88
CA PRO A 20 -2.90 -7.08 0.10
C PRO A 20 -3.16 -7.28 -1.39
N VAL A 21 -3.04 -6.20 -2.14
CA VAL A 21 -3.09 -6.20 -3.61
C VAL A 21 -1.90 -5.43 -4.16
N VAL A 22 -1.54 -5.67 -5.43
CA VAL A 22 -0.56 -4.83 -6.12
C VAL A 22 -1.22 -3.75 -6.98
N ILE A 23 -0.56 -2.59 -7.08
CA ILE A 23 -0.93 -1.47 -7.94
C ILE A 23 0.28 -0.95 -8.69
N SER A 24 0.06 -0.33 -9.85
CA SER A 24 1.10 0.45 -10.52
C SER A 24 1.18 1.85 -9.92
N ILE A 25 2.31 2.52 -10.14
CA ILE A 25 2.49 3.94 -9.77
C ILE A 25 1.39 4.84 -10.37
N THR A 26 0.94 4.54 -11.60
CA THR A 26 -0.12 5.30 -12.28
C THR A 26 -1.50 5.17 -11.62
N GLN A 27 -1.70 4.13 -10.80
CA GLN A 27 -2.95 3.88 -10.07
C GLN A 27 -2.98 4.52 -8.68
N VAL A 28 -1.84 5.00 -8.14
CA VAL A 28 -1.77 5.65 -6.82
C VAL A 28 -2.78 6.80 -6.69
N GLU A 29 -2.91 7.59 -7.76
CA GLU A 29 -3.85 8.71 -7.86
C GLU A 29 -5.32 8.28 -7.70
N LEU A 30 -5.66 7.07 -8.14
CA LEU A 30 -7.00 6.52 -8.02
C LEU A 30 -7.30 6.11 -6.58
N VAL A 31 -6.30 5.63 -5.82
CA VAL A 31 -6.49 5.19 -4.43
C VAL A 31 -7.18 6.27 -3.59
N SER A 32 -6.75 7.53 -3.72
CA SER A 32 -7.38 8.68 -3.05
C SER A 32 -8.85 8.92 -3.38
N LYS A 33 -9.33 8.43 -4.54
CA LYS A 33 -10.71 8.57 -4.99
C LYS A 33 -11.61 7.45 -4.45
N TYR A 34 -11.09 6.23 -4.32
CA TYR A 34 -11.85 5.06 -3.85
C TYR A 34 -11.83 4.92 -2.33
N PHE A 35 -10.70 5.22 -1.68
CA PHE A 35 -10.52 5.11 -0.24
C PHE A 35 -10.82 6.46 0.43
N LYS A 36 -12.11 6.79 0.50
CA LYS A 36 -12.60 8.06 1.08
C LYS A 36 -12.70 8.03 2.61
N GLN A 37 -12.64 6.85 3.21
CA GLN A 37 -12.74 6.64 4.65
C GLN A 37 -11.38 6.20 5.20
N GLY A 38 -10.96 6.76 6.32
CA GLY A 38 -9.68 6.48 6.96
C GLY A 38 -8.54 7.36 6.44
N MET A 39 -7.37 7.22 7.07
CA MET A 39 -6.16 7.93 6.66
C MET A 39 -5.39 7.14 5.61
N LEU A 40 -4.97 7.80 4.54
CA LEU A 40 -4.05 7.22 3.57
C LEU A 40 -2.62 7.48 4.01
N TRP A 41 -1.86 6.40 4.16
CA TRP A 41 -0.45 6.43 4.49
C TRP A 41 0.36 5.79 3.39
N TYR A 42 1.49 6.40 3.09
CA TYR A 42 2.49 5.89 2.18
C TYR A 42 3.73 5.53 2.98
N TRP A 43 4.24 4.33 2.75
CA TRP A 43 5.49 3.85 3.32
C TRP A 43 6.46 3.51 2.20
N GLY A 44 7.53 4.28 2.08
CA GLY A 44 8.47 4.15 0.98
C GLY A 44 9.59 5.18 1.04
N SER A 45 10.61 4.98 0.21
CA SER A 45 11.80 5.83 0.14
C SER A 45 11.61 7.08 -0.73
N ASP A 46 10.61 7.09 -1.62
CA ASP A 46 10.28 8.22 -2.50
C ASP A 46 9.06 8.99 -1.98
N PRO A 47 9.22 10.09 -1.22
CA PRO A 47 8.10 10.86 -0.70
C PRO A 47 7.30 11.59 -1.79
N ASN A 48 7.84 11.77 -3.00
CA ASN A 48 7.14 12.45 -4.08
C ASN A 48 6.14 11.51 -4.79
N CYS A 49 6.24 10.20 -4.55
CA CYS A 49 5.39 9.14 -5.11
C CYS A 49 3.88 9.43 -4.95
N VAL A 50 3.47 9.98 -3.81
CA VAL A 50 2.06 10.21 -3.45
C VAL A 50 1.66 11.69 -3.37
N GLY A 51 2.61 12.61 -3.61
CA GLY A 51 2.41 14.05 -3.45
C GLY A 51 1.80 14.42 -2.09
N ASN A 52 0.90 15.41 -2.09
CA ASN A 52 0.27 15.94 -0.85
C ASN A 52 -1.02 15.21 -0.43
N LYS A 53 -1.35 14.07 -1.05
CA LYS A 53 -2.64 13.39 -0.85
C LYS A 53 -2.65 12.37 0.28
N MET A 54 -1.46 11.96 0.70
CA MET A 54 -1.27 10.91 1.70
C MET A 54 -0.22 11.36 2.70
N ARG A 55 -0.31 10.85 3.93
CA ARG A 55 0.75 11.03 4.92
C ARG A 55 1.90 10.09 4.58
N THR A 56 3.13 10.49 4.86
CA THR A 56 4.33 9.71 4.51
C THR A 56 5.01 9.20 5.77
N MET A 57 5.37 7.92 5.73
CA MET A 57 6.29 7.24 6.63
C MET A 57 7.48 6.86 5.77
N ARG A 58 8.68 7.32 6.12
CA ARG A 58 9.85 7.05 5.29
C ARG A 58 10.36 5.65 5.58
N CYS A 59 11.13 5.10 4.65
CA CYS A 59 11.88 3.88 4.89
C CYS A 59 13.26 4.01 4.26
N ASN A 60 14.20 3.22 4.76
CA ASN A 60 15.56 3.14 4.23
C ASN A 60 16.29 4.48 4.27
N GLU A 61 16.05 5.31 5.29
CA GLU A 61 16.81 6.54 5.46
C GLU A 61 18.30 6.22 5.72
N PRO A 62 19.24 7.01 5.18
CA PRO A 62 20.66 6.72 5.33
C PRO A 62 21.07 6.59 6.80
N GLY A 63 21.68 5.45 7.15
CA GLY A 63 22.13 5.15 8.52
C GLY A 63 21.05 4.55 9.43
N ILE A 64 19.86 4.27 8.91
CA ILE A 64 18.82 3.51 9.62
C ILE A 64 18.91 2.04 9.22
N GLU A 65 19.16 1.19 10.20
CA GLU A 65 19.13 -0.27 10.04
C GLU A 65 17.69 -0.79 9.90
N PRO A 66 17.47 -2.00 9.35
CA PRO A 66 16.14 -2.58 9.16
C PRO A 66 15.26 -2.62 10.42
N GLU A 67 15.86 -2.81 11.60
CA GLU A 67 15.20 -2.76 12.91
C GLU A 67 14.52 -1.41 13.15
N GLY A 68 15.17 -0.32 12.73
CA GLY A 68 14.64 1.04 12.89
C GLY A 68 13.44 1.30 12.01
N ASN A 69 13.50 0.87 10.74
CA ASN A 69 12.38 0.97 9.81
C ASN A 69 11.15 0.18 10.33
N GLU A 70 11.37 -1.03 10.83
CA GLU A 70 10.30 -1.88 11.36
C GLU A 70 9.73 -1.32 12.67
N ALA A 71 10.57 -0.76 13.54
CA ALA A 71 10.10 -0.09 14.76
C ALA A 71 9.19 1.12 14.45
N GLU A 72 9.52 1.93 13.43
CA GLU A 72 8.67 3.03 12.97
C GLU A 72 7.32 2.53 12.45
N LEU A 73 7.34 1.46 11.63
CA LEU A 73 6.13 0.80 11.15
C LEU A 73 5.26 0.30 12.31
N LEU A 74 5.84 -0.35 13.31
CA LEU A 74 5.11 -0.88 14.46
C LEU A 74 4.53 0.22 15.36
N ASP A 75 5.27 1.32 15.59
CA ASP A 75 4.74 2.50 16.29
C ASP A 75 3.57 3.09 15.51
N TRP A 76 3.69 3.24 14.18
CA TRP A 76 2.60 3.70 13.32
C TRP A 76 1.38 2.76 13.40
N VAL A 77 1.58 1.44 13.32
CA VAL A 77 0.52 0.44 13.43
C VAL A 77 -0.26 0.63 14.73
N SER A 78 0.44 0.82 15.86
CA SER A 78 -0.18 0.98 17.19
C SER A 78 -1.08 2.21 17.30
N ARG A 79 -0.76 3.28 16.56
CA ARG A 79 -1.47 4.57 16.63
C ARG A 79 -2.58 4.70 15.59
N TYR A 80 -2.32 4.20 14.38
CA TYR A 80 -3.11 4.55 13.20
C TYR A 80 -3.56 3.35 12.37
N GLY A 81 -2.99 2.16 12.56
CA GLY A 81 -3.18 1.01 11.70
C GLY A 81 -4.66 0.72 11.41
N ALA A 82 -5.45 0.45 12.46
CA ALA A 82 -6.86 0.05 12.32
C ALA A 82 -7.78 1.05 11.59
N GLN A 83 -7.38 2.31 11.48
CA GLN A 83 -8.16 3.40 10.86
C GLN A 83 -7.50 3.94 9.58
N SER A 84 -6.53 3.22 9.03
CA SER A 84 -5.74 3.65 7.89
C SER A 84 -5.84 2.67 6.72
N THR A 85 -5.37 3.11 5.57
CA THR A 85 -5.00 2.24 4.45
C THR A 85 -3.54 2.53 4.13
N LEU A 86 -2.75 1.47 4.01
CA LEU A 86 -1.31 1.57 3.81
C LEU A 86 -0.98 1.31 2.33
N LEU A 87 -0.31 2.27 1.70
CA LEU A 87 0.38 2.07 0.44
C LEU A 87 1.85 1.84 0.76
N VAL A 88 2.41 0.76 0.23
CA VAL A 88 3.83 0.42 0.44
C VAL A 88 4.54 0.43 -0.90
N ASP A 89 5.67 1.13 -0.98
CA ASP A 89 6.47 1.15 -2.21
C ASP A 89 7.33 -0.10 -2.32
N CYS A 90 6.90 -1.04 -3.15
CA CYS A 90 7.61 -2.29 -3.43
C CYS A 90 8.27 -2.27 -4.82
N ARG A 91 8.50 -1.09 -5.41
CA ARG A 91 9.20 -0.97 -6.70
C ARG A 91 10.67 -1.38 -6.54
N GLU A 92 11.11 -2.33 -7.36
CA GLU A 92 12.50 -2.75 -7.44
C GLU A 92 13.39 -1.58 -7.89
N SER A 93 12.86 -0.71 -8.75
CA SER A 93 13.57 0.46 -9.29
C SER A 93 13.95 1.53 -8.25
N ILE A 94 13.27 1.56 -7.10
CA ILE A 94 13.41 2.59 -6.05
C ILE A 94 13.95 2.02 -4.73
N GLY A 95 13.78 0.71 -4.51
CA GLY A 95 14.24 0.00 -3.32
C GLY A 95 13.12 -0.16 -2.30
N MET A 96 12.72 -1.42 -2.09
CA MET A 96 11.66 -1.81 -1.14
C MET A 96 12.09 -1.53 0.31
N PRO A 97 11.13 -1.31 1.24
CA PRO A 97 11.44 -1.21 2.66
C PRO A 97 12.27 -2.39 3.16
N LEU A 98 13.40 -2.09 3.79
CA LEU A 98 14.24 -3.07 4.46
C LEU A 98 13.73 -3.28 5.88
N THR A 99 13.42 -4.53 6.21
CA THR A 99 12.87 -4.95 7.50
C THR A 99 13.56 -6.20 8.00
N VAL A 100 13.49 -6.45 9.31
CA VAL A 100 14.04 -7.67 9.92
C VAL A 100 13.11 -8.84 9.64
N THR A 101 11.80 -8.63 9.84
CA THR A 101 10.76 -9.56 9.44
C THR A 101 10.60 -9.52 7.92
N PRO A 102 10.44 -10.66 7.21
CA PRO A 102 10.22 -10.64 5.77
C PRO A 102 9.05 -9.74 5.37
N LEU A 103 9.27 -8.83 4.42
CA LEU A 103 8.27 -7.82 4.04
C LEU A 103 6.90 -8.43 3.73
N LEU A 104 6.87 -9.55 3.01
CA LEU A 104 5.63 -10.29 2.71
C LEU A 104 4.84 -10.68 3.98
N GLU A 105 5.53 -11.15 5.02
CA GLU A 105 4.93 -11.53 6.29
C GLU A 105 4.34 -10.31 7.02
N LEU A 106 5.08 -9.20 7.04
CA LEU A 106 4.59 -7.93 7.60
C LEU A 106 3.31 -7.46 6.89
N LEU A 107 3.32 -7.42 5.55
CA LEU A 107 2.18 -6.93 4.77
C LEU A 107 0.93 -7.81 4.94
N LEU A 108 1.10 -9.12 5.09
CA LEU A 108 0.00 -10.05 5.37
C LEU A 108 -0.56 -9.91 6.80
N GLY A 109 0.27 -9.49 7.76
CA GLY A 109 -0.10 -9.30 9.16
C GLY A 109 -0.67 -7.91 9.49
N MET A 110 -0.82 -7.02 8.49
CA MET A 110 -1.25 -5.65 8.74
C MET A 110 -2.71 -5.59 9.22
N PRO A 111 -3.01 -4.79 10.28
CA PRO A 111 -4.38 -4.59 10.76
C PRO A 111 -5.17 -3.59 9.89
N CYS A 112 -4.76 -3.40 8.64
CA CYS A 112 -5.33 -2.45 7.70
C CYS A 112 -5.24 -2.96 6.26
N PRO A 113 -6.04 -2.43 5.33
CA PRO A 113 -5.87 -2.72 3.91
C PRO A 113 -4.49 -2.23 3.41
N VAL A 114 -3.83 -3.07 2.61
CA VAL A 114 -2.50 -2.81 2.05
C VAL A 114 -2.55 -2.80 0.53
N LEU A 115 -1.95 -1.79 -0.08
CA LEU A 115 -1.70 -1.71 -1.53
C LEU A 115 -0.19 -1.61 -1.76
N ALA A 116 0.41 -2.64 -2.36
CA ALA A 116 1.82 -2.65 -2.73
C ALA A 116 2.01 -2.01 -4.10
N ILE A 117 2.78 -0.93 -4.18
CA ILE A 117 3.13 -0.28 -5.44
C ILE A 117 4.28 -1.06 -6.08
N VAL A 118 4.11 -1.50 -7.32
CA VAL A 118 5.11 -2.30 -8.04
C VAL A 118 5.41 -1.72 -9.41
N ASP A 119 6.58 -2.04 -9.98
CA ASP A 119 6.98 -1.58 -11.31
C ASP A 119 6.12 -2.19 -12.42
N ASN A 120 5.74 -3.47 -12.27
CA ASN A 120 4.93 -4.20 -13.25
C ASN A 120 3.87 -5.07 -12.57
N VAL A 121 2.61 -4.61 -12.60
CA VAL A 121 1.45 -5.36 -12.05
C VAL A 121 1.18 -6.69 -12.75
N ASN A 122 1.60 -6.84 -14.00
CA ASN A 122 1.47 -8.09 -14.77
C ASN A 122 2.68 -9.03 -14.58
N GLY A 123 3.65 -8.64 -13.75
CA GLY A 123 4.80 -9.46 -13.39
C GLY A 123 4.46 -10.56 -12.39
N SER A 124 5.49 -11.28 -11.95
CA SER A 124 5.39 -12.28 -10.88
C SER A 124 5.31 -11.58 -9.53
N ASN A 125 4.11 -11.12 -9.15
CA ASN A 125 3.85 -10.45 -7.88
C ASN A 125 3.29 -11.43 -6.83
N PRO A 126 3.59 -11.23 -5.54
CA PRO A 126 3.05 -12.07 -4.46
C PRO A 126 1.56 -11.84 -4.19
N PHE A 127 1.00 -10.74 -4.67
CA PHE A 127 -0.40 -10.35 -4.46
C PHE A 127 -1.13 -10.14 -5.79
N PRO A 128 -2.45 -10.31 -5.82
CA PRO A 128 -3.24 -10.07 -7.01
C PRO A 128 -3.29 -8.57 -7.37
N ALA A 129 -3.38 -8.26 -8.65
CA ALA A 129 -3.48 -6.87 -9.13
C ALA A 129 -4.85 -6.26 -8.82
N TRP A 130 -4.85 -5.04 -8.28
CA TRP A 130 -6.07 -4.25 -8.10
C TRP A 130 -6.50 -3.64 -9.43
N THR A 131 -7.77 -3.83 -9.76
CA THR A 131 -8.40 -3.21 -10.91
C THR A 131 -9.48 -2.26 -10.40
N PRO A 132 -9.29 -0.94 -10.44
CA PRO A 132 -10.36 -0.01 -10.11
C PRO A 132 -11.42 -0.04 -11.22
N CYS A 133 -12.69 -0.29 -10.86
CA CYS A 133 -13.86 -0.19 -11.74
C CYS A 133 -14.33 1.25 -11.92
#